data_AF-A0A376FFI7-F1
#
_entry.id   AF-A0A376FFI7-F1
#
_cell.length_a   1.000
_cell.length_b   1.000
_cell.length_c   1.000
_cell.angle_alpha   90.00
_cell.angle_beta   90.00
_cell.angle_gamma   90.00
#
_symmetry.space_group_name_H-M   'P 1'
#
loop_
_entity.id
_entity.type
_entity.pdbx_description
1 polymer ?
#
loop_
_entity_poly.entity_id
_entity_poly.type
_entity_poly.pdbx_seq_one_letter_code
_entity_poly.pdbx_strand_id
1 'polypeptide(L)'
;MASTRSAHSNILRKAFTKEQILEKPGYRLALKTPVWPLEEGEIFVIMGLSGSGKSTMVRLLNRLIEPTRGQVLIDGVDIARISDAELREVRRKKIAMVFQSFALMPHMTVLDNTASAWN
;
A
#
# COMPACT_ATOMS: atom_id res chain seq x y z
N MET A 1 -0.09 11.99 -20.44
CA MET A 1 -0.04 11.20 -19.19
C MET A 1 -0.19 9.68 -19.39
N ALA A 2 -0.81 9.19 -20.48
CA ALA A 2 -0.91 7.75 -20.75
C ALA A 2 0.41 7.06 -21.17
N SER A 3 1.34 7.80 -21.81
CA SER A 3 2.62 7.23 -22.31
C SER A 3 3.58 6.82 -21.20
N THR A 4 3.58 7.55 -20.07
CA THR A 4 4.44 7.26 -18.91
C THR A 4 4.04 5.95 -18.23
N ARG A 5 2.74 5.70 -17.99
CA ARG A 5 2.26 4.44 -17.36
C ARG A 5 2.59 3.19 -18.20
N SER A 6 2.53 3.29 -19.52
CA SER A 6 2.86 2.18 -20.43
C SER A 6 4.33 1.77 -20.35
N ALA A 7 5.26 2.74 -20.25
CA ALA A 7 6.69 2.49 -20.11
C ALA A 7 7.03 1.78 -18.77
N HIS A 8 6.36 2.15 -17.67
CA HIS A 8 6.55 1.51 -16.36
C HIS A 8 6.19 0.01 -16.37
N SER A 9 5.09 -0.34 -17.05
CA SER A 9 4.61 -1.73 -17.16
C SER A 9 5.57 -2.62 -17.95
N ASN A 10 6.16 -2.10 -19.03
CA ASN A 10 7.09 -2.86 -19.88
C ASN A 10 8.45 -3.06 -19.22
N ILE A 11 8.91 -2.13 -18.39
CA ILE A 11 10.13 -2.33 -17.61
C ILE A 11 9.89 -3.51 -16.64
N LEU A 12 8.86 -3.47 -15.80
CA LEU A 12 8.68 -4.53 -14.80
C LEU A 12 8.11 -5.87 -15.35
N ARG A 13 7.66 -5.92 -16.61
CA ARG A 13 7.29 -7.16 -17.33
C ARG A 13 8.50 -8.05 -17.58
N LYS A 14 9.66 -7.46 -17.83
CA LYS A 14 10.94 -8.16 -17.77
C LYS A 14 11.36 -8.17 -16.30
N ALA A 15 11.77 -9.32 -15.78
CA ALA A 15 12.21 -9.47 -14.39
C ALA A 15 13.57 -8.77 -14.18
N PHE A 16 13.62 -7.44 -14.30
CA PHE A 16 14.85 -6.69 -14.08
C PHE A 16 15.29 -6.81 -12.63
N THR A 17 16.59 -6.96 -12.44
CA THR A 17 17.20 -6.90 -11.11
C THR A 17 17.21 -5.45 -10.61
N LYS A 18 17.50 -5.27 -9.31
CA LYS A 18 17.57 -3.94 -8.70
C LYS A 18 18.59 -3.05 -9.42
N GLU A 19 19.71 -3.64 -9.82
CA GLU A 19 20.84 -3.00 -10.48
C GLU A 19 20.41 -2.45 -11.85
N GLN A 20 19.71 -3.26 -12.65
CA GLN A 20 19.21 -2.87 -13.97
C GLN A 20 18.15 -1.75 -13.91
N ILE A 21 17.42 -1.63 -12.79
CA ILE A 21 16.47 -0.53 -12.56
C ILE A 21 17.23 0.75 -12.19
N LEU A 22 18.30 0.65 -11.40
CA LEU A 22 19.12 1.80 -10.98
C LEU A 22 19.88 2.44 -12.14
N GLU A 23 20.27 1.66 -13.15
CA GLU A 23 20.93 2.15 -14.36
C GLU A 23 19.99 2.97 -15.27
N LYS A 24 18.66 2.84 -15.10
CA LYS A 24 17.67 3.59 -15.88
C LYS A 24 17.39 4.95 -15.24
N PRO A 25 17.75 6.07 -15.87
CA PRO A 25 17.51 7.39 -15.30
C PRO A 25 16.01 7.64 -15.09
N GLY A 26 15.68 8.16 -13.90
CA GLY A 26 14.30 8.47 -13.50
C GLY A 26 13.53 7.32 -12.82
N TYR A 27 14.08 6.10 -12.75
CA TYR A 27 13.44 4.97 -12.07
C TYR A 27 14.20 4.62 -10.78
N ARG A 28 13.46 4.38 -9.69
CA ARG A 28 14.01 3.82 -8.45
C ARG A 28 13.14 2.67 -7.98
N LEU A 29 13.76 1.55 -7.59
CA LEU A 29 13.04 0.46 -6.95
C LEU A 29 12.74 0.85 -5.49
N ALA A 30 11.48 1.16 -5.20
CA ALA A 30 11.05 1.56 -3.86
C ALA A 30 10.81 0.36 -2.94
N LEU A 31 10.27 -0.73 -3.48
CA LEU A 31 9.94 -1.93 -2.71
C LEU A 31 9.85 -3.13 -3.66
N LYS A 32 10.43 -4.27 -3.25
CA LYS A 32 10.19 -5.59 -3.83
C LYS A 32 9.90 -6.54 -2.68
N THR A 33 8.72 -7.12 -2.66
CA THR A 33 8.27 -8.02 -1.59
C THR A 33 8.19 -9.45 -2.13
N PRO A 34 8.51 -10.47 -1.31
CA PRO A 34 8.11 -11.83 -1.59
C PRO A 34 6.60 -12.00 -1.31
N VAL A 35 6.08 -13.20 -1.59
CA VAL A 35 4.71 -13.59 -1.23
C VAL A 35 4.70 -14.09 0.21
N TRP A 36 3.83 -13.52 1.04
CA TRP A 36 3.61 -13.96 2.41
C TRP A 36 2.11 -14.20 2.63
N PRO A 37 1.68 -15.43 2.97
CA PRO A 37 0.39 -15.60 3.62
C PRO A 37 0.47 -15.03 5.04
N LEU A 38 -0.58 -14.33 5.45
CA LEU A 38 -0.78 -13.87 6.83
C LEU A 38 -2.08 -14.46 7.31
N GLU A 39 -2.06 -15.05 8.49
CA GLU A 39 -3.24 -15.70 9.06
C GLU A 39 -4.04 -14.74 9.95
N GLU A 40 -5.32 -15.03 10.14
CA GLU A 40 -6.17 -14.24 11.04
C GLU A 40 -5.63 -14.28 12.48
N GLY A 41 -5.55 -13.11 13.12
CA GLY A 41 -5.02 -12.96 14.47
C GLY A 41 -3.49 -12.88 14.57
N GLU A 42 -2.76 -13.00 13.45
CA GLU A 42 -1.31 -12.87 13.42
C GLU A 42 -0.85 -11.41 13.60
N ILE A 43 0.18 -11.20 14.44
CA ILE A 43 0.89 -9.93 14.52
C ILE A 43 2.11 -9.98 13.59
N PHE A 44 2.00 -9.34 12.43
CA PHE A 44 3.10 -9.24 11.47
C PHE A 44 3.91 -7.95 11.66
N VAL A 45 5.22 -8.08 11.91
CA VAL A 45 6.12 -6.94 12.17
C VAL A 45 7.05 -6.70 10.99
N ILE A 46 7.06 -5.47 10.47
CA ILE A 46 7.95 -5.05 9.38
C ILE A 46 9.10 -4.21 9.95
N MET A 47 10.32 -4.76 9.94
CA MET A 47 11.53 -4.08 10.40
C MET A 47 12.46 -3.67 9.26
N GLY A 48 13.37 -2.73 9.52
CA GLY A 48 14.39 -2.30 8.56
C GLY A 48 14.80 -0.84 8.68
N LEU A 49 15.89 -0.45 8.00
CA LEU A 49 16.45 0.91 8.02
C LEU A 49 15.49 1.98 7.47
N SER A 50 15.70 3.24 7.84
CA SER A 50 14.97 4.35 7.21
C SER A 50 15.15 4.31 5.69
N GLY A 51 14.08 4.56 4.92
CA GLY A 51 14.10 4.47 3.47
C GLY A 51 14.02 3.05 2.86
N SER A 52 13.95 1.99 3.67
CA SER A 52 13.86 0.60 3.15
C SER A 52 12.50 0.22 2.55
N GLY A 53 11.53 1.16 2.48
CA GLY A 53 10.21 0.93 1.89
C GLY A 53 9.12 0.44 2.84
N LYS A 54 9.35 0.36 4.16
CA LYS A 54 8.35 -0.12 5.14
C LYS A 54 7.02 0.65 5.08
N SER A 55 7.08 1.97 5.17
CA SER A 55 5.88 2.81 5.09
C SER A 55 5.27 2.83 3.68
N THR A 56 6.03 2.46 2.64
CA THR A 56 5.50 2.20 1.30
C THR A 56 4.71 0.90 1.29
N MET A 57 5.20 -0.15 1.96
CA MET A 57 4.51 -1.44 2.09
C MET A 57 3.16 -1.29 2.80
N VAL A 58 3.13 -0.61 3.95
CA VAL A 58 1.88 -0.36 4.68
C VAL A 58 0.87 0.41 3.81
N ARG A 59 1.33 1.39 3.02
CA ARG A 59 0.47 2.14 2.09
C ARG A 59 -0.01 1.31 0.91
N LEU A 60 0.77 0.33 0.45
CA LEU A 60 0.35 -0.63 -0.58
C LEU A 60 -0.74 -1.57 -0.05
N LEU A 61 -0.62 -2.05 1.21
CA LEU A 61 -1.64 -2.88 1.85
C LEU A 61 -2.98 -2.17 2.01
N ASN A 62 -2.96 -0.85 2.26
CA ASN A 62 -4.17 -0.04 2.29
C ASN A 62 -4.53 0.55 0.91
N ARG A 63 -3.77 0.22 -0.16
CA ARG A 63 -3.87 0.81 -1.52
C ARG A 63 -3.94 2.36 -1.53
N LEU A 64 -3.26 3.02 -0.59
CA LEU A 64 -3.01 4.46 -0.64
C LEU A 64 -1.97 4.81 -1.71
N ILE A 65 -1.15 3.83 -2.10
CA ILE A 65 -0.29 3.84 -3.27
C ILE A 65 -0.71 2.66 -4.15
N GLU A 66 -0.85 2.88 -5.45
CA GLU A 66 -1.14 1.82 -6.40
C GLU A 66 0.09 0.93 -6.63
N PRO A 67 -0.04 -0.40 -6.55
CA PRO A 67 1.06 -1.30 -6.89
C PRO A 67 1.36 -1.20 -8.38
N THR A 68 2.65 -1.08 -8.73
CA THR A 68 3.06 -1.13 -10.14
C THR A 68 2.86 -2.52 -10.74
N ARG A 69 2.99 -3.58 -9.91
CA ARG A 69 2.76 -4.99 -10.22
C ARG A 69 2.48 -5.77 -8.93
N GLY A 70 1.88 -6.96 -9.07
CA GLY A 70 1.57 -7.86 -7.98
C GLY A 70 0.08 -7.85 -7.64
N GLN A 71 -0.25 -8.46 -6.50
CA GLN A 71 -1.60 -8.55 -5.96
C GLN A 71 -1.52 -8.37 -4.44
N VAL A 72 -2.60 -7.88 -3.85
CA VAL A 72 -2.78 -7.83 -2.40
C VAL A 72 -4.16 -8.42 -2.14
N LEU A 73 -4.19 -9.55 -1.45
CA LEU A 73 -5.43 -10.27 -1.16
C LEU A 73 -5.86 -10.00 0.28
N ILE A 74 -7.08 -9.53 0.47
CA ILE A 74 -7.73 -9.42 1.78
C ILE A 74 -9.01 -10.21 1.69
N ASP A 75 -9.15 -11.26 2.51
CA ASP A 75 -10.28 -12.21 2.47
C ASP A 75 -10.58 -12.73 1.05
N GLY A 76 -9.53 -13.01 0.27
CA GLY A 76 -9.64 -13.48 -1.12
C GLY A 76 -9.92 -12.38 -2.16
N VAL A 77 -10.15 -11.13 -1.76
CA VAL A 77 -10.37 -10.00 -2.66
C VAL A 77 -9.04 -9.34 -3.03
N ASP A 78 -8.73 -9.30 -4.33
CA ASP A 78 -7.56 -8.57 -4.84
C ASP A 78 -7.82 -7.07 -4.86
N ILE A 79 -7.41 -6.39 -3.79
CA ILE A 79 -7.66 -4.96 -3.62
C ILE A 79 -7.00 -4.11 -4.70
N ALA A 80 -5.99 -4.62 -5.41
CA ALA A 80 -5.33 -3.89 -6.50
C ALA A 80 -6.20 -3.79 -7.77
N ARG A 81 -7.28 -4.57 -7.86
CA ARG A 81 -8.12 -4.69 -9.08
C ARG A 81 -9.56 -4.26 -8.90
N ILE A 82 -10.01 -4.03 -7.68
CA ILE A 82 -11.36 -3.55 -7.38
C ILE A 82 -11.53 -2.07 -7.71
N SER A 83 -12.77 -1.64 -7.89
CA SER A 83 -13.14 -0.24 -8.09
C SER A 83 -12.89 0.61 -6.84
N ASP A 84 -12.86 1.92 -6.99
CA ASP A 84 -12.70 2.85 -5.86
C ASP A 84 -13.87 2.75 -4.86
N ALA A 85 -15.07 2.38 -5.32
CA ALA A 85 -16.22 2.18 -4.46
C ALA A 85 -16.06 0.94 -3.58
N GLU A 86 -15.67 -0.19 -4.17
CA GLU A 86 -15.38 -1.43 -3.45
C GLU A 86 -14.18 -1.25 -2.50
N LEU A 87 -13.15 -0.52 -2.92
CA LEU A 87 -12.00 -0.22 -2.07
C LEU A 87 -12.40 0.60 -0.83
N ARG A 88 -13.33 1.56 -0.97
CA ARG A 88 -13.88 2.29 0.17
C ARG A 88 -14.62 1.37 1.14
N GLU A 89 -15.38 0.41 0.64
CA GLU A 89 -16.07 -0.58 1.48
C GLU A 89 -15.09 -1.49 2.22
N VAL A 90 -14.05 -1.99 1.54
CA VAL A 90 -12.98 -2.79 2.16
C VAL A 90 -12.30 -1.97 3.25
N ARG A 91 -11.92 -0.73 2.98
CA ARG A 91 -11.30 0.14 4.00
C ARG A 91 -12.19 0.36 5.21
N ARG A 92 -13.49 0.63 5.01
CA ARG A 92 -14.43 0.87 6.13
C ARG A 92 -14.64 -0.37 7.00
N LYS A 93 -14.65 -1.56 6.40
CA LYS A 93 -15.06 -2.80 7.09
C LYS A 93 -13.90 -3.69 7.55
N LYS A 94 -12.72 -3.56 6.93
CA LYS A 94 -11.62 -4.53 7.06
C LYS A 94 -10.28 -3.91 7.45
N ILE A 95 -10.10 -2.59 7.32
CA ILE A 95 -8.79 -1.96 7.54
C ILE A 95 -8.93 -0.79 8.51
N ALA A 96 -8.25 -0.88 9.65
CA ALA A 96 -7.99 0.26 10.52
C ALA A 96 -6.52 0.66 10.41
N MET A 97 -6.24 1.97 10.41
CA MET A 97 -4.87 2.49 10.31
C MET A 97 -4.58 3.49 11.43
N VAL A 98 -3.47 3.27 12.13
CA VAL A 98 -2.94 4.20 13.13
C VAL A 98 -1.64 4.79 12.60
N PHE A 99 -1.52 6.11 12.66
CA PHE A 99 -0.37 6.86 12.17
C PHE A 99 0.61 7.18 13.31
N GLN A 100 1.89 7.29 12.99
CA GLN A 100 2.93 7.66 13.96
C GLN A 100 2.69 9.05 14.57
N SER A 101 2.25 10.02 13.75
CA SER A 101 1.71 11.29 14.21
C SER A 101 0.20 11.18 14.22
N PHE A 102 -0.42 11.48 15.35
CA PHE A 102 -1.87 11.34 15.53
C PHE A 102 -2.64 12.10 14.45
N ALA A 103 -3.44 11.38 13.67
CA ALA A 103 -4.26 11.94 12.61
C ALA A 103 -5.61 12.44 13.16
N LEU A 104 -5.59 13.16 14.28
CA LEU A 104 -6.78 13.72 14.92
C LEU A 104 -7.15 15.04 14.25
N MET A 105 -8.45 15.27 14.12
CA MET A 105 -9.01 16.54 13.71
C MET A 105 -8.99 17.49 14.93
N PRO A 106 -8.14 18.54 14.93
CA PRO A 106 -7.85 19.32 16.13
C PRO A 106 -9.02 20.21 16.58
N HIS A 107 -10.00 20.42 15.70
CA HIS A 107 -11.21 21.19 15.96
C HIS A 107 -12.39 20.33 16.42
N MET A 108 -12.16 19.02 16.61
CA MET A 108 -13.17 18.06 17.06
C MET A 108 -12.82 17.56 18.46
N THR A 109 -13.84 17.19 19.24
CA THR A 109 -13.60 16.53 20.53
C THR A 109 -13.01 15.14 20.31
N VAL A 110 -12.48 14.53 21.38
CA VAL A 110 -12.01 13.14 21.34
C VAL A 110 -13.15 12.20 20.93
N LEU A 111 -14.35 12.39 21.48
CA LEU A 111 -15.53 11.59 21.15
C LEU A 111 -15.85 11.68 19.65
N ASP A 112 -15.88 12.90 19.10
CA ASP A 112 -16.20 13.09 17.68
C ASP A 112 -15.14 12.47 16.76
N ASN A 113 -13.85 12.59 17.12
CA ASN A 113 -12.77 11.91 16.41
C ASN A 113 -12.96 10.38 16.41
N THR A 114 -13.41 9.80 17.53
CA THR A 114 -13.67 8.35 17.60
C THR A 114 -14.93 7.93 16.86
N ALA A 115 -15.99 8.73 16.89
CA ALA A 115 -17.26 8.42 16.24
C ALA A 115 -17.19 8.57 14.71
N SER A 116 -16.44 9.54 14.21
CA SER A 116 -16.28 9.79 12.76
C SER A 116 -15.64 8.64 11.99
N ALA A 117 -14.90 7.75 12.66
CA ALA A 117 -14.29 6.57 12.04
C ALA A 117 -15.29 5.40 11.82
N TRP A 118 -16.50 5.46 12.41
CA TRP A 118 -17.48 4.36 12.43
C TRP A 118 -18.70 4.53 11.51
N ASN A 119 -18.88 5.71 10.89
CA ASN A 119 -19.97 5.99 9.93
C ASN A 119 -19.52 5.84 8.47
#